data_AF-A0A960USH7-F1
#
_entry.id   AF-A0A960USH7-F1
#
_cell.length_a   1.000
_cell.length_b   1.000
_cell.length_c   1.000
_cell.angle_alpha   90.00
_cell.angle_beta   90.00
_cell.angle_gamma   90.00
#
_symmetry.space_group_name_H-M   'P 1'
#
loop_
_entity.id
_entity.type
_entity.pdbx_description
1 polymer ?
#
loop_
_entity_poly.entity_id
_entity_poly.type
_entity_poly.pdbx_seq_one_letter_code
_entity_poly.pdbx_strand_id
1 'polypeptide(L)' 'PLRLSVFIEAPRSALEEIIQKHETVRQLVDHGWLHLLQIDSQSKAVMRRLPGGKYEAAEADVPVGS' A
#
# COMPACT_ATOMS: atom_id res chain seq x y z
N PRO A 1 -0.41 -11.48 -16.88
CA PRO A 1 -1.30 -11.02 -15.79
C PRO A 1 -0.91 -9.60 -15.39
N LEU A 2 -1.86 -8.66 -15.35
CA LEU A 2 -1.58 -7.26 -15.05
C LEU A 2 -1.38 -7.09 -13.55
N ARG A 3 -0.22 -6.58 -13.14
CA ARG A 3 0.05 -6.22 -11.73
C ARG A 3 -0.21 -4.73 -11.58
N LEU A 4 -1.18 -4.36 -10.76
CA LEU A 4 -1.43 -2.96 -10.44
C LEU A 4 -0.67 -2.57 -9.18
N SER A 5 -0.02 -1.43 -9.23
CA SER A 5 0.50 -0.73 -8.05
C SER A 5 -0.24 0.58 -7.93
N VAL A 6 -0.92 0.79 -6.80
CA VAL A 6 -1.76 1.98 -6.59
C VAL A 6 -1.24 2.73 -5.38
N PHE A 7 -0.96 4.01 -5.60
CA PHE A 7 -0.57 4.96 -4.55
C PHE A 7 -1.82 5.70 -4.08
N ILE A 8 -2.10 5.64 -2.78
CA ILE A 8 -3.31 6.22 -2.19
C ILE A 8 -2.88 7.11 -1.03
N GLU A 9 -3.24 8.39 -1.11
CA GLU A 9 -3.08 9.34 -0.02
C GLU A 9 -4.26 9.22 0.95
N ALA A 10 -4.25 8.19 1.78
CA ALA A 10 -5.30 7.89 2.75
C ALA A 10 -4.72 7.30 4.05
N PRO A 11 -5.40 7.44 5.19
CA PRO A 11 -4.98 6.81 6.43
C PRO A 11 -5.08 5.27 6.34
N ARG A 12 -4.16 4.56 7.01
CA ARG A 12 -4.10 3.08 6.99
C ARG A 12 -5.43 2.43 7.41
N SER A 13 -6.13 3.04 8.36
CA SER A 13 -7.45 2.58 8.82
C SER A 13 -8.50 2.59 7.71
N ALA A 14 -8.51 3.60 6.83
CA ALA A 14 -9.42 3.63 5.68
C ALA A 14 -9.06 2.55 4.65
N LEU A 15 -7.76 2.29 4.42
CA LEU A 15 -7.34 1.18 3.57
C LEU A 15 -7.81 -0.18 4.13
N GLU A 16 -7.59 -0.44 5.42
CA GLU A 16 -8.05 -1.68 6.05
C GLU A 16 -9.57 -1.83 5.96
N GLU A 17 -10.33 -0.76 6.19
CA GLU A 17 -11.79 -0.78 6.09
C GLU A 17 -12.23 -1.17 4.67
N ILE A 18 -11.66 -0.55 3.63
CA ILE A 18 -11.99 -0.88 2.24
C ILE A 18 -11.62 -2.34 1.91
N ILE A 19 -10.45 -2.80 2.34
CA ILE A 19 -10.00 -4.19 2.09
C ILE A 19 -10.90 -5.20 2.81
N GLN A 20 -11.32 -4.90 4.03
CA GLN A 20 -12.25 -5.75 4.78
C GLN A 20 -13.66 -5.71 4.19
N LYS A 21 -14.11 -4.55 3.72
CA LYS A 21 -15.43 -4.35 3.12
C LYS A 21 -15.57 -5.00 1.75
N HIS A 22 -14.47 -5.12 0.99
CA HIS A 22 -14.47 -5.61 -0.38
C HIS A 22 -13.60 -6.87 -0.55
N GLU A 23 -14.25 -8.04 -0.54
CA GLU A 23 -13.57 -9.34 -0.69
C GLU A 23 -12.71 -9.45 -1.96
N THR A 24 -13.18 -8.90 -3.09
CA THR A 24 -12.42 -8.88 -4.35
C THR A 24 -11.09 -8.13 -4.21
N VAL A 25 -11.09 -6.99 -3.50
CA VAL A 25 -9.86 -6.21 -3.26
C VAL A 25 -8.91 -7.02 -2.39
N ARG A 26 -9.43 -7.67 -1.34
CA ARG A 26 -8.63 -8.56 -0.49
C ARG A 26 -7.98 -9.69 -1.29
N GLN A 27 -8.73 -10.36 -2.16
CA GLN A 27 -8.19 -11.43 -3.03
C GLN A 27 -7.07 -10.92 -3.95
N LEU A 28 -7.25 -9.73 -4.56
CA LEU A 28 -6.22 -9.13 -5.42
C LEU A 28 -4.94 -8.78 -4.64
N VAL A 29 -5.07 -8.27 -3.42
CA VAL A 29 -3.93 -7.92 -2.56
C VAL A 29 -3.24 -9.18 -2.05
N ASP A 30 -4.00 -10.16 -1.57
CA ASP A 30 -3.47 -11.40 -0.98
C ASP A 30 -2.74 -12.25 -2.04
N HIS A 31 -3.27 -12.31 -3.26
CA HIS A 31 -2.64 -13.02 -4.37
C HIS A 31 -1.50 -12.22 -5.03
N GLY A 32 -1.19 -11.00 -4.55
CA GLY A 32 -0.09 -10.17 -5.08
C GLY A 32 -0.35 -9.55 -6.46
N TRP A 33 -1.62 -9.36 -6.82
CA TRP A 33 -2.02 -8.69 -8.07
C TRP A 33 -2.19 -7.19 -7.89
N LEU A 34 -2.52 -6.75 -6.67
CA LEU A 34 -2.68 -5.35 -6.29
C LEU A 34 -1.72 -5.01 -5.14
N HIS A 35 -0.77 -4.13 -5.42
CA HIS A 35 0.09 -3.55 -4.40
C HIS A 35 -0.47 -2.19 -3.97
N LEU A 36 -0.81 -2.08 -2.68
CA LEU A 36 -1.31 -0.85 -2.08
C LEU A 36 -0.15 -0.10 -1.42
N LEU A 37 0.10 1.12 -1.89
CA LEU A 37 1.08 2.02 -1.32
C LEU A 37 0.33 3.18 -0.66
N GLN A 38 0.36 3.20 0.66
CA GLN A 38 -0.22 4.27 1.45
C GLN A 38 0.76 5.44 1.50
N ILE A 39 0.27 6.64 1.22
CA ILE A 39 1.03 7.88 1.39
C ILE A 39 0.50 8.58 2.63
N ASP A 40 1.38 8.83 3.59
CA ASP A 40 1.05 9.60 4.78
C ASP A 40 1.03 11.10 4.44
N SER A 41 -0.13 11.74 4.54
CA SER A 41 -0.27 13.16 4.19
C SER A 41 0.61 14.09 5.04
N GLN A 42 0.92 13.72 6.29
CA GLN A 42 1.73 14.52 7.21
C GLN A 42 3.23 14.31 7.00
N SER A 43 3.68 13.06 6.98
CA SER A 43 5.10 12.70 6.92
C SER A 43 5.62 12.60 5.49
N LYS A 44 4.72 12.60 4.49
CA LYS A 44 4.98 12.26 3.08
C LYS A 44 5.68 10.91 2.89
N ALA A 45 5.64 10.06 3.92
CA ALA A 45 6.19 8.73 3.89
C ALA A 45 5.29 7.82 3.07
N VAL A 46 5.90 6.98 2.24
CA VAL A 46 5.19 5.96 1.47
C VAL A 46 5.39 4.62 2.15
N MET A 47 4.30 3.91 2.37
CA MET A 47 4.30 2.60 3.01
C MET A 47 3.58 1.58 2.14
N ARG A 48 4.27 0.49 1.81
CA ARG A 48 3.67 -0.64 1.11
C ARG A 48 2.93 -1.53 2.10
N ARG A 49 1.67 -1.80 1.82
CA ARG A 49 0.91 -2.84 2.52
C ARG A 49 1.30 -4.22 1.99
N LEU A 50 1.66 -5.11 2.89
CA LEU A 50 1.91 -6.53 2.64
C LEU A 50 0.65 -7.38 2.81
N PRO A 51 0.63 -8.59 2.22
CA PRO A 51 -0.32 -9.63 2.60
C PRO A 51 -0.32 -9.85 4.12
N GLY A 52 -1.51 -10.06 4.70
CA GLY A 52 -1.67 -10.18 6.15
C GLY A 52 -1.70 -8.85 6.93
N GLY A 53 -1.79 -7.69 6.25
CA GLY A 53 -2.06 -6.40 6.90
C GLY A 53 -0.84 -5.73 7.53
N LYS A 54 0.38 -6.20 7.22
CA LYS A 54 1.62 -5.54 7.62
C LYS A 54 1.91 -4.35 6.69
N TYR A 55 2.64 -3.37 7.19
CA TYR A 55 3.10 -2.23 6.40
C TYR A 55 4.62 -2.14 6.50
N GLU A 56 5.27 -1.97 5.36
CA GLU A 56 6.70 -1.73 5.25
C GLU A 56 6.91 -0.36 4.63
N ALA A 57 7.98 0.34 5.01
CA ALA A 57 8.37 1.54 4.28
C ALA A 57 8.63 1.15 2.82
N ALA A 58 7.94 1.80 1.89
CA ALA A 58 8.33 1.71 0.50
C ALA A 58 9.55 2.61 0.39
N GLU A 59 10.74 2.02 0.54
CA GLU A 59 12.00 2.73 0.35
C GLU A 59 12.01 3.30 -1.07
N ALA A 60 11.63 4.57 -1.17
CA ALA A 60 12.03 5.37 -2.31
C ALA A 60 13.53 5.55 -2.13
N ASP A 61 14.30 4.70 -2.79
CA ASP A 61 15.72 4.92 -3.02
C ASP A 61 15.89 6.32 -3.63
N VAL A 62 16.15 7.30 -2.77
CA VAL A 62 16.79 8.54 -3.16
C VAL A 62 18.05 8.61 -2.30
N PRO A 63 19.21 8.24 -2.85
CA PRO A 63 20.47 8.55 -2.21
C PRO A 63 20.61 10.08 -2.17
N VAL A 64 20.27 10.70 -1.03
CA VAL A 64 20.78 12.02 -0.68
C VAL A 64 22.21 11.83 -0.18
N GLY A 65 23.15 11.80 -1.13
CA GLY A 65 24.54 11.52 -0.81
C GLY A 65 25.45 11.69 -2.01
N SER A 66 25.69 12.94 -2.40
CA SER A 66 26.96 13.40 -2.99
C SER A 66 27.20 14.83 -2.55
#